data_AF-A0A1H2LZF4-F1
#
_entry.id   AF-A0A1H2LZF4-F1
#
_cell.length_a   1.000
_cell.length_b   1.000
_cell.length_c   1.000
_cell.angle_alpha   90.00
_cell.angle_beta   90.00
_cell.angle_gamma   90.00
#
_symmetry.space_group_name_H-M   'P 1'
#
loop_
_entity.id
_entity.type
_entity.pdbx_description
1 polymer ?
#
loop_
_entity_poly.entity_id
_entity_poly.type
_entity_poly.pdbx_seq_one_letter_code
_entity_poly.pdbx_strand_id
1 'polypeptide(L)' 'MTKDELRAELERQAQRYKDVYGGEVITYAAQPDPDRKPWRKKPSLLDQAFEKEIEKIEKERQDKQDAADETAG' A
#
# COMPACT_ATOMS: atom_id res chain seq x y z
N MET A 1 -24.73 -12.88 -37.87
CA MET A 1 -23.46 -13.23 -37.21
C MET A 1 -23.48 -14.70 -36.86
N THR A 2 -23.00 -15.52 -37.79
CA THR A 2 -22.75 -16.93 -37.51
C THR A 2 -21.42 -17.06 -36.76
N LYS A 3 -21.21 -18.19 -36.06
CA LYS A 3 -20.00 -18.43 -35.28
C LYS A 3 -18.73 -18.40 -36.15
N ASP A 4 -18.85 -18.80 -37.40
CA ASP A 4 -17.73 -18.89 -38.32
C ASP A 4 -17.34 -17.52 -38.90
N GLU A 5 -18.33 -16.65 -39.17
CA GLU A 5 -18.08 -15.25 -39.49
C GLU A 5 -17.34 -14.54 -38.34
N LEU A 6 -17.77 -14.77 -37.10
CA LEU A 6 -17.12 -14.17 -35.93
C LEU A 6 -15.68 -14.65 -35.76
N ARG A 7 -15.43 -15.94 -36.03
CA ARG A 7 -14.08 -16.51 -35.96
C ARG A 7 -13.16 -15.89 -37.03
N ALA A 8 -13.66 -15.74 -38.26
CA ALA A 8 -12.91 -15.12 -39.36
C ALA A 8 -12.60 -13.64 -39.10
N GLU A 9 -13.56 -12.88 -38.54
CA GLU A 9 -13.36 -11.47 -38.20
C GLU A 9 -12.30 -11.30 -37.10
N LEU A 10 -12.35 -12.13 -36.05
CA LEU A 10 -11.36 -12.12 -34.96
C LEU A 10 -9.95 -12.50 -35.45
N GLU A 11 -9.85 -13.49 -36.33
CA GLU A 11 -8.58 -13.94 -36.90
C GLU A 11 -7.95 -12.85 -37.77
N ARG A 12 -8.76 -12.14 -38.56
CA ARG A 12 -8.33 -10.97 -39.34
C ARG A 12 -7.86 -9.82 -38.45
N GLN A 13 -8.56 -9.56 -37.34
CA GLN A 13 -8.16 -8.53 -36.38
C GLN A 13 -6.85 -8.88 -35.70
N ALA A 14 -6.66 -10.14 -35.28
CA ALA A 14 -5.43 -10.61 -34.67
C ALA A 14 -4.23 -10.53 -35.64
N GLN A 15 -4.44 -10.93 -36.91
CA GLN A 15 -3.40 -10.84 -37.94
C GLN A 15 -2.99 -9.38 -38.20
N ARG A 16 -3.97 -8.48 -38.37
CA ARG A 16 -3.72 -7.04 -38.54
C ARG A 16 -2.97 -6.44 -37.34
N TYR A 17 -3.32 -6.84 -36.13
CA TYR A 17 -2.65 -6.34 -34.92
C TYR A 17 -1.17 -6.74 -34.88
N LYS A 18 -0.85 -7.98 -35.27
CA LYS A 18 0.53 -8.47 -35.38
C LYS A 18 1.31 -7.76 -36.47
N ASP A 19 0.73 -7.63 -37.66
CA ASP A 19 1.44 -7.11 -38.84
C ASP A 19 1.63 -5.59 -38.81
N VAL A 20 0.65 -4.83 -38.29
CA VAL A 20 0.65 -3.36 -38.32
C VAL A 20 1.23 -2.75 -37.05
N TYR A 21 0.87 -3.29 -35.88
CA TYR A 21 1.24 -2.73 -34.58
C TYR A 21 2.35 -3.52 -33.89
N GLY A 22 3.00 -4.44 -34.61
CA GLY A 22 4.13 -5.23 -34.12
C GLY A 22 3.76 -6.24 -33.02
N GLY A 23 2.47 -6.40 -32.70
CA GLY A 23 2.02 -7.25 -31.61
C GLY A 23 2.45 -6.78 -30.21
N GLU A 24 2.88 -5.52 -30.05
CA GLU A 24 3.29 -4.99 -28.74
C GLU A 24 2.07 -4.80 -27.84
N VAL A 25 1.85 -5.81 -26.99
CA VAL A 25 0.94 -5.70 -25.86
C VAL A 25 1.58 -4.74 -24.86
N ILE A 26 0.99 -3.56 -24.68
CA ILE A 26 1.39 -2.59 -23.65
C ILE A 26 1.12 -3.25 -22.30
N THR A 27 2.15 -3.94 -21.80
CA THR A 27 2.14 -4.50 -20.47
C THR A 27 2.44 -3.34 -19.55
N TYR A 28 1.40 -2.80 -18.90
CA TYR A 28 1.58 -1.82 -17.84
C TYR A 28 2.29 -2.51 -16.67
N ALA A 29 3.61 -2.58 -16.74
CA ALA A 29 4.42 -3.00 -15.61
C ALA A 29 4.15 -2.02 -14.47
N ALA A 30 3.99 -2.55 -13.26
CA ALA A 30 3.89 -1.71 -12.07
C ALA A 30 5.12 -0.78 -12.03
N GLN A 31 4.90 0.50 -11.71
CA GLN A 31 6.03 1.42 -11.54
C GLN A 31 6.96 0.87 -10.45
N PRO A 32 8.28 0.89 -10.68
CA PRO A 32 9.24 0.48 -9.65
C PRO A 32 9.07 1.38 -8.43
N ASP A 33 9.27 0.79 -7.25
CA ASP A 33 9.26 1.56 -6.00
C ASP A 33 10.28 2.71 -6.09
N PRO A 34 9.97 3.89 -5.53
CA PRO A 34 10.86 5.03 -5.60
C PRO A 34 12.23 4.71 -4.97
N ASP A 35 13.32 5.02 -5.69
CA ASP A 35 14.72 4.76 -5.30
C ASP A 35 15.09 5.33 -3.92
N ARG A 36 14.36 6.36 -3.49
CA ARG A 36 14.58 7.06 -2.22
C ARG A 36 13.35 6.96 -1.37
N LYS A 37 13.55 6.57 -0.12
CA LYS A 37 12.51 6.61 0.91
C LYS A 37 11.85 7.99 0.94
N PRO A 38 10.52 8.07 1.08
CA PRO A 38 9.82 9.34 1.24
C PRO A 38 10.47 10.17 2.36
N TRP A 39 10.62 11.47 2.14
CA TRP A 39 11.19 12.36 3.15
C TRP A 39 10.41 12.23 4.46
N ARG A 40 11.09 11.80 5.53
CA ARG A 40 10.47 11.72 6.86
C ARG A 40 10.64 13.06 7.56
N LYS A 41 9.53 13.64 8.02
CA LYS A 41 9.57 14.86 8.85
C LYS A 41 10.23 14.52 10.19
N LYS A 42 11.16 15.36 10.64
CA LYS A 42 11.69 15.25 12.01
C LYS A 42 10.58 15.68 13.00
N PRO A 43 10.40 14.96 14.12
CA PRO A 43 9.44 15.37 15.14
C PRO A 43 9.75 16.77 15.65
N SER A 44 8.74 17.60 15.78
CA SER A 44 8.86 18.91 16.40
C SER A 44 9.08 18.80 17.91
N LEU A 45 9.47 19.89 18.57
CA LEU A 45 9.60 19.92 20.03
C LEU A 45 8.28 19.62 20.74
N LEU A 46 7.15 20.02 20.14
CA LEU A 46 5.82 19.75 20.67
C LEU A 46 5.48 18.26 20.55
N ASP A 47 5.83 17.62 19.44
CA ASP A 47 5.59 16.18 19.24
C ASP A 47 6.36 15.37 20.30
N GLN A 48 7.61 15.73 20.57
CA GLN A 48 8.43 15.08 21.60
C GLN A 48 7.90 15.31 23.02
N ALA A 49 7.34 16.49 23.30
CA ALA A 49 6.74 16.77 24.61
C ALA A 49 5.45 15.96 24.80
N PHE A 50 4.65 15.83 23.74
CA PHE A 50 3.42 15.03 23.74
C PHE A 50 3.72 13.54 23.96
N GLU A 51 4.70 12.98 23.24
CA GLU A 51 5.14 11.59 23.43
C GLU A 51 5.53 11.31 24.89
N LYS A 52 6.30 12.21 25.53
CA LYS A 52 6.67 12.09 26.94
C LYS A 52 5.48 12.14 27.90
N GLU A 53 4.47 12.94 27.60
CA GLU A 53 3.26 13.01 28.43
C GLU A 53 2.45 11.71 28.32
N ILE A 54 2.36 11.13 27.13
CA ILE A 54 1.72 9.81 26.93
C ILE A 54 2.47 8.73 27.73
N GLU A 55 3.79 8.66 27.65
CA GLU A 55 4.60 7.71 28.42
C GLU A 55 4.36 7.83 29.93
N LYS A 56 4.25 9.06 30.43
CA LYS A 56 3.97 9.32 31.86
C LYS A 56 2.59 8.83 32.26
N ILE A 57 1.57 9.12 31.46
CA ILE A 57 0.18 8.68 31.72
C ILE A 57 0.10 7.14 31.70
N GLU A 58 0.77 6.49 30.74
CA GLU A 58 0.81 5.04 30.64
C GLU A 58 1.46 4.41 31.89
N LYS A 59 2.56 4.99 32.36
CA LYS A 59 3.22 4.53 33.59
C LYS A 59 2.33 4.70 34.81
N GLU A 60 1.70 5.88 34.98
CA GLU A 60 0.76 6.11 36.09
C GLU A 60 -0.43 5.15 36.04
N ARG A 61 -0.88 4.77 34.84
CA ARG A 61 -1.95 3.78 34.67
C ARG A 61 -1.47 2.39 35.09
N GLN A 62 -0.27 2.01 34.68
CA GLN A 62 0.32 0.72 35.03
C GLN A 62 0.53 0.62 36.55
N ASP A 63 1.12 1.64 37.17
CA ASP A 63 1.35 1.68 38.62
C ASP A 63 0.02 1.55 39.41
N LYS A 64 -1.07 2.16 38.90
CA LYS A 64 -2.43 2.02 39.49
C LYS A 64 -3.01 0.62 39.29
N GLN A 65 -2.76 -0.01 38.14
CA GLN A 65 -3.22 -1.37 37.87
C GLN A 65 -2.46 -2.37 38.74
N ASP A 66 -1.14 -2.24 38.85
CA ASP A 66 -0.30 -3.08 39.70
C ASP A 66 -0.69 -2.94 41.18
N ALA A 67 -0.97 -1.71 41.64
CA ALA A 67 -1.46 -1.47 43.00
C ALA A 67 -2.87 -2.05 43.24
N ALA A 68 -3.76 -2.01 42.24
CA ALA A 68 -5.09 -2.61 42.34
C ALA A 68 -4.99 -4.14 42.42
N ASP A 69 -4.11 -4.76 41.62
CA ASP A 69 -3.87 -6.21 41.64
C ASP A 69 -3.23 -6.66 42.96
N GLU A 70 -2.32 -5.88 43.55
CA GLU A 70 -1.71 -6.17 44.86
C GLU A 70 -2.73 -6.10 46.01
N THR A 71 -3.71 -5.20 45.94
CA THR A 71 -4.79 -5.10 46.95
C THR A 71 -5.88 -6.16 46.81
N ALA A 72 -5.95 -6.84 45.67
CA ALA A 72 -6.97 -7.84 45.37
C ALA A 72 -6.50 -9.30 45.60
N GLY A 73 -5.21 -9.52 45.88
CA GLY A 73 -4.62 -10.81 46.24
C GLY A 73 -4.49 -11.03 47.75
#